data_AF-D4IMP2-F1
#
_entry.id   AF-D4IMP2-F1
#
_cell.length_a   1.000
_cell.length_b   1.000
_cell.length_c   1.000
_cell.angle_alpha   90.00
_cell.angle_beta   90.00
_cell.angle_gamma   90.00
#
_symmetry.space_group_name_H-M   'P 1'
#
loop_
_entity.id
_entity.type
_entity.pdbx_description
1 polymer ?
#
loop_
_entity_poly.entity_id
_entity_poly.type
_entity_poly.pdbx_seq_one_letter_code
_entity_poly.pdbx_strand_id
1 'polypeptide(L)'
;MLIAGVVNTINAVVTNGIHATGEIAKLSIGAGTIYLLTLPATYILFSQGLSAQYCYIVMLVAHIITLIHNCIVFKHLVAEFNIVYFLFQSLLRCFGAAIPALIVLIFATRHINSDLLSLIVSSVIFLTLYSLIAFYVALDNGQRQKIKEFIHIRRR
;
A
#
# COMPACT_ATOMS: atom_id res chain seq x y z
N MET A 1 11.52 -6.04 -2.29
CA MET A 1 10.49 -5.13 -2.85
C MET A 1 9.16 -5.11 -2.08
N LEU A 2 9.03 -5.77 -0.92
CA LEU A 2 7.78 -5.74 -0.13
C LEU A 2 7.46 -4.33 0.42
N ILE A 3 8.48 -3.64 0.92
CA ILE A 3 8.36 -2.28 1.48
C ILE A 3 7.89 -1.29 0.41
N ALA A 4 8.44 -1.38 -0.81
CA ALA A 4 7.99 -0.56 -1.95
C ALA A 4 6.53 -0.85 -2.33
N GLY A 5 6.07 -2.10 -2.14
CA GLY A 5 4.67 -2.48 -2.36
C GLY A 5 3.70 -1.70 -1.48
N VAL A 6 4.03 -1.48 -0.19
CA VAL A 6 3.21 -0.67 0.72
C VAL A 6 3.08 0.77 0.21
N VAL A 7 4.20 1.37 -0.19
CA VAL A 7 4.23 2.72 -0.77
C VAL A 7 3.36 2.78 -2.02
N ASN A 8 3.47 1.77 -2.89
CA ASN A 8 2.69 1.71 -4.13
C ASN A 8 1.19 1.55 -3.89
N THR A 9 0.78 0.75 -2.89
CA THR A 9 -0.64 0.62 -2.52
C THR A 9 -1.23 1.94 -2.05
N ILE A 10 -0.49 2.71 -1.24
CA ILE A 10 -0.92 4.05 -0.82
C ILE A 10 -1.00 4.98 -2.04
N ASN A 11 0.02 4.95 -2.89
CA ASN A 11 0.07 5.76 -4.10
C ASN A 11 -1.11 5.47 -5.04
N ALA A 12 -1.50 4.19 -5.19
CA ALA A 12 -2.64 3.81 -6.02
C ALA A 12 -3.95 4.47 -5.57
N VAL A 13 -4.18 4.64 -4.26
CA VAL A 13 -5.38 5.33 -3.75
C VAL A 13 -5.37 6.80 -4.16
N VAL A 14 -4.23 7.48 -4.02
CA VAL A 14 -4.08 8.89 -4.41
C VAL A 14 -4.24 9.04 -5.93
N THR A 15 -3.59 8.18 -6.71
CA THR A 15 -3.68 8.15 -8.16
C THR A 15 -5.11 7.92 -8.65
N ASN A 16 -5.86 7.00 -8.03
CA ASN A 16 -7.28 6.80 -8.36
C ASN A 16 -8.12 8.07 -8.08
N GLY A 17 -7.83 8.77 -6.99
CA GLY A 17 -8.42 10.08 -6.70
C GLY A 17 -8.13 11.10 -7.80
N ILE A 18 -6.88 11.19 -8.26
CA ILE A 18 -6.49 12.08 -9.36
C ILE A 18 -7.17 11.67 -10.67
N HIS A 19 -7.23 10.38 -11.01
CA HIS A 19 -7.91 9.90 -12.21
C HIS A 19 -9.39 10.31 -12.22
N ALA A 20 -10.07 10.29 -11.08
CA ALA A 20 -11.45 10.74 -10.96
C ALA A 20 -11.63 12.25 -11.24
N THR A 21 -10.58 13.07 -11.13
CA THR A 21 -10.61 14.50 -11.50
C THR A 21 -10.42 14.76 -13.00
N GLY A 22 -10.03 13.73 -13.77
CA GLY A 22 -9.76 13.84 -15.22
C GLY A 22 -8.36 14.33 -15.58
N GLU A 23 -7.56 14.81 -14.63
CA GLU A 23 -6.23 15.39 -14.86
C GLU A 23 -5.10 14.34 -14.93
N ILE A 24 -5.30 13.30 -15.75
CA ILE A 24 -4.40 12.14 -15.88
C ILE A 24 -3.01 12.56 -16.42
N ALA A 25 -2.95 13.59 -17.27
CA ALA A 25 -1.70 14.03 -17.88
C ALA A 25 -0.70 14.57 -16.84
N LYS A 26 -1.16 15.38 -15.87
CA LYS A 26 -0.29 15.94 -14.81
C LYS A 26 0.33 14.84 -13.95
N LEU A 27 -0.46 13.80 -13.65
CA LEU A 27 0.01 12.60 -12.96
C LEU A 27 1.09 11.88 -13.78
N SER A 28 0.76 11.52 -15.03
CA SER A 28 1.62 10.69 -15.87
C SER A 28 2.95 11.36 -16.22
N ILE A 29 2.95 12.67 -16.45
CA ILE A 29 4.18 13.41 -16.74
C ILE A 29 5.10 13.41 -15.52
N GLY A 30 4.58 13.72 -14.33
CA GLY A 30 5.41 13.77 -13.12
C GLY A 30 5.94 12.39 -12.72
N ALA A 31 5.05 11.40 -12.58
CA ALA A 31 5.43 10.04 -12.23
C ALA A 31 6.34 9.40 -13.29
N GLY A 32 6.02 9.58 -14.57
CA GLY A 32 6.81 9.09 -15.70
C GLY A 32 8.22 9.69 -15.72
N THR A 33 8.35 10.99 -15.44
CA THR A 33 9.67 11.65 -15.37
C THR A 33 10.51 11.07 -14.22
N ILE A 34 9.91 10.86 -13.05
CA ILE A 34 10.62 10.28 -11.88
C ILE A 34 11.09 8.85 -12.19
N TYR A 35 10.23 8.03 -12.80
CA TYR A 35 10.61 6.67 -13.20
C TYR A 35 11.66 6.66 -14.32
N LEU A 36 11.58 7.56 -15.28
CA LEU A 36 12.62 7.71 -16.30
C LEU A 36 13.95 8.16 -15.70
N LEU A 37 13.95 9.03 -14.69
CA LEU A 37 15.16 9.45 -13.96
C LEU A 37 15.78 8.32 -13.12
N THR A 38 14.99 7.30 -12.81
CA THR A 38 15.47 6.12 -12.07
C THR A 38 16.48 5.32 -12.91
N LEU A 39 16.31 5.27 -14.24
CA LEU A 39 17.22 4.60 -15.18
C LEU A 39 18.66 5.15 -15.20
N PRO A 40 18.89 6.46 -15.43
CA PRO A 40 20.23 7.02 -15.37
C PRO A 40 20.81 6.94 -13.96
N ALA A 41 19.99 7.08 -12.91
CA ALA A 41 20.45 6.93 -11.54
C ALA A 41 20.98 5.52 -11.25
N THR A 42 20.27 4.47 -11.69
CA THR A 42 20.75 3.09 -11.53
C THR A 42 21.96 2.79 -12.42
N TYR A 43 22.02 3.34 -13.63
CA TYR A 43 23.18 3.20 -14.52
C TYR A 43 24.46 3.77 -13.90
N ILE A 44 24.40 4.97 -13.30
CA ILE A 44 25.54 5.59 -12.61
C ILE A 44 26.02 4.73 -11.44
N LEU A 45 25.09 4.14 -10.67
CA LEU A 45 25.48 3.27 -9.56
C LEU A 45 26.14 1.98 -10.05
N PHE A 46 25.62 1.39 -11.14
CA PHE A 46 26.23 0.21 -11.73
C PHE A 46 27.60 0.50 -12.34
N SER A 47 27.80 1.65 -12.97
CA SER A 47 29.11 2.03 -13.53
C SER A 47 30.17 2.25 -12.45
N GLN A 48 29.76 2.52 -11.21
CA GLN A 48 30.62 2.57 -10.03
C GLN A 48 30.90 1.20 -9.39
N GLY A 49 30.40 0.10 -9.99
CA GLY A 49 30.60 -1.26 -9.49
C GLY A 49 29.76 -1.60 -8.26
N LEU A 50 28.74 -0.79 -7.93
CA LEU A 50 27.85 -1.05 -6.80
C LEU A 50 26.95 -2.26 -7.06
N SER A 51 26.59 -2.97 -5.99
CA SER A 51 25.76 -4.16 -6.07
C SER A 51 24.30 -3.84 -6.44
N ALA A 52 23.57 -4.83 -6.94
CA ALA A 52 22.16 -4.70 -7.30
C ALA A 52 21.25 -4.24 -6.13
N GLN A 53 21.70 -4.36 -4.88
CA GLN A 53 20.97 -3.89 -3.71
C GLN A 53 20.68 -2.38 -3.78
N TYR A 54 21.63 -1.60 -4.29
CA TYR A 54 21.48 -0.15 -4.42
C TYR A 54 20.40 0.22 -5.45
N CYS A 55 20.18 -0.60 -6.48
CA CYS A 55 19.10 -0.37 -7.43
C CYS A 55 17.72 -0.49 -6.76
N TYR A 56 17.54 -1.45 -5.84
CA TYR A 56 16.30 -1.55 -5.09
C TYR A 56 16.08 -0.35 -4.17
N ILE A 57 17.15 0.22 -3.61
CA ILE A 57 17.08 1.44 -2.80
C ILE A 57 16.65 2.63 -3.67
N VAL A 58 17.27 2.81 -4.85
CA VAL A 58 16.88 3.87 -5.80
C VAL A 58 15.42 3.73 -6.22
N MET A 59 14.97 2.52 -6.54
CA MET A 59 13.56 2.28 -6.87
C MET A 59 12.62 2.63 -5.70
N LEU A 60 12.98 2.26 -4.47
CA LEU A 60 12.18 2.61 -3.28
C LEU A 60 12.09 4.13 -3.11
N VAL A 61 13.22 4.84 -3.25
CA VAL A 61 13.27 6.30 -3.19
C VAL A 61 12.40 6.92 -4.29
N ALA A 62 12.48 6.42 -5.52
CA ALA A 62 11.63 6.87 -6.63
C ALA A 62 10.13 6.69 -6.34
N HIS A 63 9.72 5.57 -5.73
CA HIS A 63 8.33 5.35 -5.33
C HIS A 63 7.87 6.35 -4.26
N ILE A 64 8.72 6.65 -3.28
CA ILE A 64 8.42 7.64 -2.23
C ILE A 64 8.28 9.04 -2.83
N ILE A 65 9.22 9.44 -3.70
CA ILE A 65 9.17 10.74 -4.39
C ILE A 65 7.90 10.83 -5.25
N THR A 66 7.55 9.77 -5.97
CA THR A 66 6.33 9.70 -6.78
C THR A 66 5.08 9.83 -5.93
N LEU A 67 5.02 9.16 -4.77
CA LEU A 67 3.90 9.30 -3.83
C LEU A 67 3.78 10.75 -3.33
N ILE A 68 4.89 11.39 -2.96
CA ILE A 68 4.89 12.78 -2.50
C ILE A 68 4.39 13.71 -3.60
N HIS A 69 4.92 13.57 -4.82
CA HIS A 69 4.48 14.31 -5.98
C HIS A 69 2.97 14.16 -6.21
N ASN A 70 2.45 12.93 -6.20
CA ASN A 70 1.04 12.67 -6.42
C ASN A 70 0.17 13.23 -5.30
N CYS A 71 0.60 13.17 -4.05
CA CYS A 71 -0.09 13.82 -2.93
C CYS A 71 -0.18 15.34 -3.12
N ILE A 72 0.89 15.99 -3.59
CA ILE A 72 0.91 17.43 -3.88
C ILE A 72 -0.06 17.77 -5.01
N VAL A 73 0.01 17.03 -6.12
CA VAL A 73 -0.92 17.21 -7.26
C VAL A 73 -2.36 17.02 -6.81
N PHE A 74 -2.64 15.98 -6.03
CA PHE A 74 -3.99 15.70 -5.56
C PHE A 74 -4.50 16.79 -4.60
N LYS A 75 -3.64 17.32 -3.71
CA LYS A 75 -3.98 18.45 -2.85
C LYS A 75 -4.30 19.72 -3.64
N HIS A 76 -3.62 19.93 -4.76
CA HIS A 76 -3.89 21.07 -5.65
C HIS A 76 -5.24 20.91 -6.38
N LEU A 77 -5.59 19.68 -6.77
CA LEU A 77 -6.85 19.38 -7.46
C LEU A 77 -8.05 19.34 -6.50
N VAL A 78 -7.84 18.89 -5.27
CA VAL A 78 -8.87 18.75 -4.23
C VAL A 78 -8.42 19.51 -2.99
N ALA A 79 -8.82 20.77 -2.88
CA ALA A 79 -8.40 21.67 -1.80
C ALA A 79 -8.77 21.12 -0.40
N GLU A 80 -9.87 20.38 -0.28
CA GLU A 80 -10.32 19.74 0.97
C GLU A 80 -9.47 18.53 1.39
N PHE A 81 -8.65 17.97 0.48
CA PHE A 81 -7.86 16.79 0.79
C PHE A 81 -6.80 17.10 1.86
N ASN A 82 -6.77 16.36 2.96
CA ASN A 82 -5.72 16.50 3.97
C ASN A 82 -4.80 15.28 3.92
N ILE A 83 -3.60 15.48 3.34
CA ILE A 83 -2.59 14.41 3.15
C ILE A 83 -2.20 13.78 4.49
N VAL A 84 -1.95 14.59 5.51
CA VAL A 84 -1.46 14.10 6.82
C VAL A 84 -2.56 13.30 7.50
N TYR A 85 -3.79 13.81 7.49
CA TYR A 85 -4.94 13.10 8.05
C TYR A 85 -5.20 11.79 7.30
N PHE A 86 -5.15 11.79 5.97
CA PHE A 86 -5.29 10.59 5.15
C PHE A 86 -4.23 9.54 5.49
N LEU A 87 -2.94 9.92 5.45
CA LEU A 87 -1.85 9.00 5.74
C LEU A 87 -1.95 8.46 7.17
N PHE A 88 -2.15 9.34 8.15
CA PHE A 88 -2.23 8.92 9.55
C PHE A 88 -3.45 8.03 9.80
N GLN A 89 -4.63 8.40 9.32
CA GLN A 89 -5.85 7.63 9.55
C GLN A 89 -5.82 6.28 8.82
N SER A 90 -5.33 6.24 7.58
CA SER A 90 -5.19 4.99 6.84
C SER A 90 -4.14 4.07 7.46
N LEU A 91 -2.95 4.58 7.80
CA LEU A 91 -1.91 3.79 8.45
C LEU A 91 -2.37 3.31 9.83
N LEU A 92 -3.01 4.16 10.63
CA LEU A 92 -3.49 3.79 11.96
C LEU A 92 -4.54 2.67 11.88
N ARG A 93 -5.49 2.74 10.95
CA ARG A 93 -6.51 1.69 10.75
C ARG A 93 -5.88 0.38 10.26
N CYS A 94 -4.93 0.45 9.32
CA CYS A 94 -4.23 -0.73 8.81
C CYS A 94 -3.35 -1.40 9.87
N PHE A 95 -2.52 -0.63 10.58
CA PHE A 95 -1.68 -1.15 11.66
C PHE A 95 -2.52 -1.62 12.85
N GLY A 96 -3.61 -0.93 13.16
CA GLY A 96 -4.57 -1.34 14.18
C GLY A 96 -5.19 -2.72 13.91
N ALA A 97 -5.37 -3.10 12.64
CA ALA A 97 -5.81 -4.44 12.26
C ALA A 97 -4.65 -5.44 12.14
N ALA A 98 -3.48 -5.00 11.67
CA ALA A 98 -2.33 -5.87 11.40
C ALA A 98 -1.64 -6.36 12.67
N ILE A 99 -1.46 -5.48 13.67
CA ILE A 99 -0.77 -5.80 14.94
C ILE A 99 -1.46 -6.97 15.67
N PRO A 100 -2.77 -6.95 15.95
CA PRO A 100 -3.42 -8.07 16.62
C PRO A 100 -3.40 -9.35 15.79
N ALA A 101 -3.55 -9.26 14.46
CA ALA A 101 -3.43 -10.42 13.57
C ALA A 101 -2.03 -11.06 13.63
N LEU A 102 -0.96 -10.24 13.70
CA LEU A 102 0.41 -10.70 13.85
C LEU A 102 0.65 -11.35 15.22
N ILE A 103 0.12 -10.79 16.31
CA ILE A 103 0.26 -11.37 17.65
C ILE A 103 -0.35 -12.77 17.70
N VAL A 104 -1.56 -12.94 17.16
CA VAL A 104 -2.23 -14.25 17.10
C VAL A 104 -1.45 -15.22 16.21
N LEU A 105 -0.92 -14.75 15.08
CA LEU A 105 -0.11 -15.57 14.19
C LEU A 105 1.14 -16.10 14.89
N ILE A 106 1.91 -15.21 15.55
CA ILE A 106 3.13 -15.58 16.28
C ILE A 106 2.82 -16.62 17.35
N PHE A 107 1.68 -16.51 18.04
CA PHE A 107 1.28 -17.50 19.03
C PHE A 107 0.91 -18.85 18.39
N ALA A 108 0.20 -18.82 17.26
CA ALA A 108 -0.26 -20.02 16.56
C ALA A 108 0.88 -20.82 15.90
N THR A 109 1.92 -20.15 15.39
CA THR A 109 3.01 -20.80 14.65
C THR A 109 4.20 -21.24 15.51
N ARG A 110 4.21 -20.90 16.81
CA ARG A 110 5.27 -21.30 17.75
C ARG A 110 5.52 -22.81 17.86
N HIS A 111 4.57 -23.64 17.43
CA HIS A 111 4.63 -25.10 17.54
C HIS A 111 4.85 -25.83 16.20
N ILE A 112 5.06 -25.12 15.10
CA ILE A 112 5.18 -25.72 13.75
C ILE A 112 6.66 -25.72 13.32
N ASN A 113 7.26 -26.91 13.20
CA ASN A 113 8.68 -27.12 12.91
C ASN A 113 9.03 -27.31 11.42
N SER A 114 8.09 -27.16 10.49
CA SER A 114 8.27 -27.49 9.06
C SER A 114 8.31 -26.26 8.14
N ASP A 115 9.41 -26.04 7.41
CA ASP A 115 9.72 -24.76 6.75
C ASP A 115 8.68 -24.27 5.71
N LEU A 116 8.33 -25.08 4.71
CA LEU A 116 7.45 -24.62 3.61
C LEU A 116 5.96 -24.71 3.96
N LEU A 117 5.55 -25.78 4.63
CA LEU A 117 4.17 -25.98 5.07
C LEU A 117 3.77 -24.95 6.13
N SER A 118 4.67 -24.62 7.06
CA SER A 118 4.46 -23.55 8.04
C SER A 118 4.25 -22.21 7.35
N LEU A 119 5.01 -21.90 6.29
CA LEU A 119 4.82 -20.66 5.53
C LEU A 119 3.42 -20.58 4.89
N ILE A 120 2.96 -21.65 4.24
CA ILE A 120 1.62 -21.68 3.62
C ILE A 120 0.53 -21.54 4.69
N VAL A 121 0.59 -22.36 5.76
CA VAL A 121 -0.41 -22.36 6.83
C VAL A 121 -0.43 -21.02 7.55
N SER A 122 0.74 -20.47 7.89
CA SER A 122 0.86 -19.16 8.54
C SER A 122 0.29 -18.03 7.66
N SER A 123 0.52 -18.07 6.34
CA SER A 123 -0.03 -17.09 5.40
C SER A 123 -1.56 -17.15 5.34
N VAL A 124 -2.15 -18.35 5.27
CA VAL A 124 -3.61 -18.53 5.23
C VAL A 124 -4.26 -18.08 6.55
N ILE A 125 -3.67 -18.45 7.69
CA ILE A 125 -4.14 -18.02 9.01
C ILE A 125 -4.05 -16.50 9.14
N PHE A 126 -2.95 -15.89 8.69
CA PHE A 126 -2.79 -14.44 8.75
C PHE A 126 -3.82 -13.72 7.87
N LEU A 127 -4.02 -14.17 6.63
CA LEU A 127 -4.99 -13.56 5.71
C LEU A 127 -6.43 -13.65 6.24
N THR A 128 -6.82 -14.81 6.77
CA THR A 128 -8.17 -15.01 7.33
C THR A 128 -8.37 -14.14 8.58
N LEU A 129 -7.44 -14.15 9.53
CA LEU A 129 -7.52 -13.32 10.74
C LEU A 129 -7.49 -11.82 10.41
N TYR A 130 -6.57 -11.39 9.55
CA TYR A 130 -6.45 -10.00 9.15
C TYR A 130 -7.74 -9.52 8.46
N SER A 131 -8.32 -10.31 7.57
CA SER A 131 -9.58 -9.94 6.90
C SER A 131 -10.75 -9.78 7.88
N LEU A 132 -10.87 -10.67 8.87
CA LEU A 132 -11.88 -10.57 9.91
C LEU A 132 -11.68 -9.32 10.77
N ILE A 133 -10.46 -9.11 11.27
CA ILE A 133 -10.16 -7.95 12.11
C ILE A 133 -10.32 -6.65 11.33
N ALA A 134 -9.85 -6.60 10.08
CA ALA A 134 -10.02 -5.43 9.21
C ALA A 134 -11.51 -5.11 8.99
N PHE A 135 -12.37 -6.12 8.86
CA PHE A 135 -13.82 -5.92 8.78
C PHE A 135 -14.40 -5.24 10.03
N TYR A 136 -13.89 -5.59 11.22
CA TYR A 136 -14.39 -5.06 12.50
C TYR A 136 -13.67 -3.81 13.04
N VAL A 137 -12.47 -3.50 12.56
CA VAL A 137 -11.63 -2.40 13.09
C VAL A 137 -11.31 -1.35 12.03
N ALA A 138 -10.95 -1.77 10.81
CA ALA A 138 -10.49 -0.83 9.77
C ALA A 138 -11.65 -0.21 8.97
N LEU A 139 -12.72 -0.96 8.73
CA LEU A 139 -13.89 -0.50 7.98
C LEU A 139 -14.80 0.40 8.82
N ASP A 140 -15.14 1.56 8.29
CA ASP A 140 -16.10 2.47 8.90
C ASP A 140 -17.53 1.89 8.92
N ASN A 141 -18.38 2.34 9.85
CA ASN A 141 -19.74 1.81 10.01
C ASN A 141 -20.57 1.92 8.72
N GLY A 142 -20.44 3.05 8.00
CA GLY A 142 -21.09 3.25 6.71
C GLY A 142 -20.55 2.35 5.59
N GLN A 143 -19.27 1.99 5.60
CA GLN A 143 -18.69 1.07 4.62
C GLN A 143 -19.17 -0.37 4.85
N ARG A 144 -19.29 -0.79 6.12
CA ARG A 144 -19.85 -2.10 6.47
C ARG A 144 -21.30 -2.23 6.03
N GLN A 145 -22.08 -1.16 6.15
CA GLN A 145 -23.48 -1.16 5.76
C GLN A 145 -23.64 -1.33 4.23
N LYS A 146 -22.83 -0.64 3.43
CA LYS A 146 -22.79 -0.84 1.96
C LYS A 146 -22.44 -2.28 1.56
N ILE A 147 -21.50 -2.91 2.26
CA ILE A 147 -21.13 -4.32 2.00
C ILE A 147 -22.30 -5.24 2.34
N LYS A 148 -22.95 -5.04 3.49
CA LYS A 148 -24.11 -5.84 3.90
C LYS A 148 -25.29 -5.68 2.93
N GLU A 149 -25.56 -4.47 2.47
CA GLU A 149 -26.59 -4.18 1.47
C GLU A 149 -26.26 -4.85 0.12
N PHE A 150 -25.02 -4.79 -0.34
CA PHE A 150 -24.59 -5.44 -1.58
C PHE A 150 -24.75 -6.97 -1.52
N ILE A 151 -24.39 -7.58 -0.39
CA ILE A 151 -24.58 -9.02 -0.16
C ILE A 151 -26.07 -9.38 -0.14
N HIS A 152 -26.93 -8.49 0.40
CA HIS A 152 -28.37 -8.70 0.43
C HIS A 152 -29.03 -8.57 -0.95
N ILE A 153 -28.61 -7.59 -1.77
CA ILE A 153 -29.08 -7.40 -3.14
C ILE A 153 -28.69 -8.57 -4.05
N ARG A 154 -27.47 -9.10 -3.91
CA ARG A 154 -26.99 -10.24 -4.72
C ARG A 154 -27.61 -11.58 -4.32
N ARG A 155 -28.33 -11.63 -3.20
CA ARG A 155 -29.05 -12.82 -2.72
C ARG A 155 -30.51 -12.87 -3.18
N ARG A 156 -31.02 -11.78 -3.78
CA ARG A 156 -32.29 -11.75 -4.53
C ARG A 156 -32.01 -11.98 -6.00
#